data_AF-A0AAC8VIK6-F1
#
_entry.id   AF-A0AAC8VIK6-F1
#
_cell.length_a   1.000
_cell.length_b   1.000
_cell.length_c   1.000
_cell.angle_alpha   90.00
_cell.angle_beta   90.00
_cell.angle_gamma   90.00
#
_symmetry.space_group_name_H-M   'P 1'
#
loop_
_entity.id
_entity.type
_entity.pdbx_description
1 polymer ?
#
loop_
_entity_poly.entity_id
_entity_poly.type
_entity_poly.pdbx_seq_one_letter_code
_entity_poly.pdbx_strand_id
1 'polypeptide(L)'
;MPLYLTENFFKLKEKIVQELSGEDQAVYGEPPVYYSRGNEESFHKAKKQLIFLLGKITAENESALVQLNVLKENVDKLTINCEDVEKEPLLIDLKKRFESLYCYNQHLLKHLRAEQFSDLTLGRCYQGAYSNAVMLIDRIIAGDGLTNYLLSAKRELIQQQAFNFMLETGAAFPNIHSVNGFYNHVAASYNMQPITDAASHGVLSTG
;
A
#
# COMPACT_ATOMS: atom_id res chain seq x y z
N MET A 1 -4.12 -23.68 15.22
CA MET A 1 -4.78 -23.95 13.92
C MET A 1 -4.39 -25.35 13.47
N PRO A 2 -5.31 -26.21 12.99
CA PRO A 2 -4.98 -27.54 12.45
C PRO A 2 -3.95 -27.47 11.31
N LEU A 3 -2.97 -28.38 11.27
CA LEU A 3 -1.82 -28.36 10.35
C LEU A 3 -2.23 -28.15 8.88
N TYR A 4 -3.26 -28.87 8.42
CA TYR A 4 -3.78 -28.78 7.06
C TYR A 4 -4.33 -27.40 6.70
N LEU A 5 -4.99 -26.72 7.65
CA LEU A 5 -5.50 -25.37 7.46
C LEU A 5 -4.36 -24.34 7.41
N THR A 6 -3.32 -24.55 8.22
CA THR A 6 -2.11 -23.72 8.19
C THR A 6 -1.39 -23.84 6.85
N GLU A 7 -1.24 -25.05 6.29
CA GLU A 7 -0.63 -25.25 4.97
C GLU A 7 -1.42 -24.57 3.85
N ASN A 8 -2.75 -24.70 3.86
CA ASN A 8 -3.60 -24.06 2.86
C ASN A 8 -3.49 -22.54 2.95
N PHE A 9 -3.45 -21.99 4.16
CA PHE A 9 -3.21 -20.56 4.39
C PHE A 9 -1.84 -20.10 3.85
N PHE A 10 -0.78 -20.89 4.04
CA PHE A 10 0.54 -20.59 3.47
C PHE A 10 0.59 -20.68 1.94
N LYS A 11 -0.19 -21.57 1.35
CA LYS A 11 -0.28 -21.75 -0.12
C LYS A 11 -1.14 -20.68 -0.81
N LEU A 12 -1.95 -19.90 -0.07
CA LEU A 12 -2.67 -18.75 -0.64
C LEU A 12 -1.68 -17.76 -1.27
N LYS A 13 -1.95 -17.39 -2.52
CA LYS A 13 -1.13 -16.49 -3.33
C LYS A 13 -1.89 -15.20 -3.59
N GLU A 14 -1.18 -14.08 -3.49
CA GLU A 14 -1.72 -12.78 -3.87
C GLU A 14 -2.04 -12.75 -5.37
N LYS A 15 -3.27 -12.36 -5.71
CA LYS A 15 -3.60 -11.94 -7.06
C LYS A 15 -3.23 -10.48 -7.21
N ILE A 16 -2.51 -10.17 -8.27
CA ILE A 16 -2.17 -8.79 -8.63
C ILE A 16 -3.47 -8.08 -9.00
N VAL A 17 -3.57 -6.86 -8.50
CA VAL A 17 -4.62 -5.89 -8.82
C VAL A 17 -4.89 -5.85 -10.32
N GLN A 18 -6.17 -5.87 -10.71
CA GLN A 18 -6.54 -5.72 -12.12
C GLN A 18 -6.21 -4.31 -12.58
N GLU A 19 -5.23 -4.18 -13.47
CA GLU A 19 -4.78 -2.89 -14.00
C GLU A 19 -5.84 -2.28 -14.92
N LEU A 20 -5.94 -0.94 -14.93
CA LEU A 20 -6.72 -0.24 -15.94
C LEU A 20 -6.01 -0.33 -17.30
N SER A 21 -6.82 -0.38 -18.36
CA SER A 21 -6.30 -0.20 -19.71
C SER A 21 -5.65 1.18 -19.83
N GLY A 22 -4.54 1.28 -20.57
CA GLY A 22 -3.88 2.55 -20.88
C GLY A 22 -4.74 3.51 -21.70
N GLU A 23 -5.91 3.08 -22.17
CA GLU A 23 -6.88 3.88 -22.92
C GLU A 23 -8.11 4.27 -22.09
N ASP A 24 -8.23 3.78 -20.86
CA ASP A 24 -9.41 4.03 -20.01
C ASP A 24 -9.43 5.48 -19.53
N GLN A 25 -10.51 6.20 -19.81
CA GLN A 25 -10.68 7.61 -19.43
C GLN A 25 -11.75 7.81 -18.36
N ALA A 26 -12.40 6.74 -17.89
CA ALA A 26 -13.57 6.83 -17.01
C ALA A 26 -13.24 7.54 -15.68
N VAL A 27 -12.03 7.36 -15.18
CA VAL A 27 -11.61 7.95 -13.90
C VAL A 27 -11.23 9.42 -14.07
N TYR A 28 -10.34 9.74 -15.02
CA TYR A 28 -9.68 11.04 -15.09
C TYR A 28 -10.22 11.98 -16.18
N GLY A 29 -11.05 11.49 -17.11
CA GLY A 29 -11.40 12.20 -18.33
C GLY A 29 -10.26 12.24 -19.37
N GLU A 30 -9.16 11.53 -19.07
CA GLU A 30 -7.98 11.33 -19.90
C GLU A 30 -7.36 9.97 -19.55
N PRO A 31 -6.47 9.42 -20.40
CA PRO A 31 -5.78 8.17 -20.10
C PRO A 31 -4.97 8.19 -18.79
N PRO A 32 -4.86 7.05 -18.07
CA PRO A 32 -4.00 6.96 -16.90
C PRO A 32 -2.53 7.16 -17.30
N VAL A 33 -1.85 8.05 -16.61
CA VAL A 33 -0.41 8.27 -16.73
C VAL A 33 0.28 7.73 -15.49
N TYR A 34 1.36 6.97 -15.69
CA TYR A 34 2.22 6.47 -14.63
C TYR A 34 3.58 7.14 -14.72
N TYR A 35 4.25 7.26 -13.58
CA TYR A 35 5.58 7.85 -13.53
C TYR A 35 6.58 7.04 -14.37
N SER A 36 7.40 7.75 -15.14
CA SER A 36 8.55 7.20 -15.85
C SER A 36 9.82 7.91 -15.40
N ARG A 37 10.86 7.14 -15.11
CA ARG A 37 12.11 7.63 -14.52
C ARG A 37 12.72 8.74 -15.39
N GLY A 38 13.08 9.85 -14.74
CA GLY A 38 13.65 11.02 -15.41
C GLY A 38 12.66 11.83 -16.27
N ASN A 39 11.36 11.48 -16.31
CA ASN A 39 10.35 12.22 -17.07
C ASN A 39 9.50 13.10 -16.15
N GLU A 40 9.77 14.40 -16.16
CA GLU A 40 9.08 15.40 -15.34
C GLU A 40 7.59 15.54 -15.67
N GLU A 41 7.21 15.48 -16.95
CA GLU A 41 5.80 15.55 -17.35
C GLU A 41 5.00 14.39 -16.77
N SER A 42 5.54 13.17 -16.86
CA SER A 42 4.92 11.96 -16.31
C SER A 42 4.78 12.04 -14.79
N PHE A 43 5.76 12.64 -14.10
CA PHE A 43 5.71 12.85 -12.66
C PHE A 43 4.55 13.75 -12.27
N HIS A 44 4.45 14.94 -12.87
CA HIS A 44 3.41 15.91 -12.55
C HIS A 44 2.02 15.36 -12.88
N LYS A 45 1.87 14.69 -14.04
CA LYS A 45 0.60 14.06 -14.44
C LYS A 45 0.19 12.92 -13.51
N ALA A 46 1.09 11.96 -13.25
CA ALA A 46 0.80 10.82 -12.38
C ALA A 46 0.46 11.28 -10.95
N LYS A 47 1.20 12.25 -10.40
CA LYS A 47 0.92 12.85 -9.09
C LYS A 47 -0.46 13.50 -9.04
N LYS A 48 -0.78 14.35 -10.03
CA LYS A 48 -2.09 15.02 -10.11
C LYS A 48 -3.23 14.01 -10.19
N GLN A 49 -3.09 12.97 -11.02
CA GLN A 49 -4.08 11.91 -11.16
C GLN A 49 -4.26 11.14 -9.83
N LEU A 50 -3.18 10.78 -9.14
CA LEU A 50 -3.27 10.10 -7.84
C LEU A 50 -4.00 10.96 -6.79
N ILE A 51 -3.65 12.25 -6.67
CA ILE A 51 -4.32 13.19 -5.75
C ILE A 51 -5.82 13.30 -6.06
N PHE A 52 -6.16 13.40 -7.34
CA PHE A 52 -7.55 13.46 -7.79
C PHE A 52 -8.33 12.18 -7.46
N LEU A 53 -7.73 11.01 -7.71
CA LEU A 53 -8.33 9.72 -7.41
C LEU A 53 -8.56 9.53 -5.91
N LEU A 54 -7.58 9.89 -5.07
CA LEU A 54 -7.74 9.86 -3.61
C LEU A 54 -8.91 10.73 -3.16
N GLY A 55 -9.10 11.90 -3.78
CA GLY A 55 -10.27 12.75 -3.56
C GLY A 55 -11.59 12.06 -3.90
N LYS A 56 -11.67 11.42 -5.07
CA LYS A 56 -12.87 10.65 -5.48
C LYS A 56 -13.18 9.51 -4.52
N ILE A 57 -12.19 8.70 -4.16
CA ILE A 57 -12.37 7.57 -3.23
C ILE A 57 -12.82 8.07 -1.86
N THR A 58 -12.23 9.16 -1.36
CA THR A 58 -12.61 9.75 -0.06
C THR A 58 -14.06 10.20 -0.06
N ALA A 59 -14.54 10.79 -1.16
CA ALA A 59 -15.91 11.29 -1.28
C ALA A 59 -16.98 10.19 -1.24
N GLU A 60 -16.64 8.93 -1.54
CA GLU A 60 -17.59 7.81 -1.42
C GLU A 60 -18.00 7.53 0.03
N ASN A 61 -17.13 7.83 1.00
CA ASN A 61 -17.40 7.70 2.43
C ASN A 61 -16.41 8.52 3.27
N GLU A 62 -16.61 9.83 3.31
CA GLU A 62 -15.68 10.78 3.93
C GLU A 62 -15.37 10.44 5.40
N SER A 63 -16.38 9.98 6.14
CA SER A 63 -16.26 9.68 7.58
C SER A 63 -15.31 8.51 7.86
N ALA A 64 -15.31 7.49 7.01
CA ALA A 64 -14.46 6.31 7.18
C ALA A 64 -13.08 6.47 6.53
N LEU A 65 -13.00 7.27 5.47
CA LEU A 65 -11.82 7.38 4.61
C LEU A 65 -11.00 8.67 4.83
N VAL A 66 -11.24 9.38 5.94
CA VAL A 66 -10.52 10.63 6.26
C VAL A 66 -8.99 10.50 6.22
N GLN A 67 -8.45 9.31 6.52
CA GLN A 67 -7.00 9.04 6.45
C GLN A 67 -6.43 9.22 5.03
N LEU A 68 -7.24 9.04 3.98
CA LEU A 68 -6.79 9.30 2.60
C LEU A 68 -6.51 10.79 2.34
N ASN A 69 -7.09 11.72 3.11
CA ASN A 69 -6.69 13.12 3.05
C ASN A 69 -5.25 13.32 3.54
N VAL A 70 -4.84 12.58 4.58
CA VAL A 70 -3.46 12.60 5.08
C VAL A 70 -2.50 12.05 4.03
N LEU A 71 -2.87 10.95 3.37
CA LEU A 71 -2.09 10.41 2.25
C LEU A 71 -1.99 11.42 1.09
N LYS A 72 -3.10 12.08 0.76
CA LYS A 72 -3.17 13.09 -0.30
C LYS A 72 -2.21 14.26 -0.02
N GLU A 73 -2.22 14.78 1.20
CA GLU A 73 -1.27 15.82 1.63
C GLU A 73 0.18 15.34 1.58
N ASN A 74 0.43 14.07 1.90
CA ASN A 74 1.77 13.51 1.82
C ASN A 74 2.25 13.38 0.36
N VAL A 75 1.40 12.86 -0.53
CA VAL A 75 1.66 12.81 -1.98
C VAL A 75 1.86 14.21 -2.54
N ASP A 76 1.15 15.22 -2.05
CA ASP A 76 1.31 16.62 -2.48
C ASP A 76 2.71 17.19 -2.14
N LYS A 77 3.36 16.69 -1.09
CA LYS A 77 4.75 17.05 -0.73
C LYS A 77 5.79 16.36 -1.61
N LEU A 78 5.43 15.30 -2.33
CA LEU A 78 6.34 14.60 -3.23
C LEU A 78 6.82 15.56 -4.34
N THR A 79 8.14 15.64 -4.56
CA THR A 79 8.73 16.51 -5.57
C THR A 79 9.51 15.70 -6.61
N ILE A 80 9.81 16.28 -7.77
CA ILE A 80 10.56 15.61 -8.83
C ILE A 80 11.97 15.19 -8.38
N ASN A 81 12.55 15.94 -7.43
CA ASN A 81 13.89 15.73 -6.87
C ASN A 81 13.94 14.60 -5.83
N CYS A 82 12.79 14.10 -5.36
CA CYS A 82 12.74 12.90 -4.53
C CYS A 82 13.36 11.71 -5.27
N GLU A 83 13.87 10.74 -4.52
CA GLU A 83 14.50 9.58 -5.12
C GLU A 83 13.45 8.73 -5.87
N ASP A 84 13.85 8.03 -6.92
CA ASP A 84 12.92 7.18 -7.69
C ASP A 84 12.28 6.10 -6.81
N VAL A 85 13.02 5.62 -5.81
CA VAL A 85 12.53 4.66 -4.81
C VAL A 85 11.42 5.21 -3.91
N GLU A 86 11.25 6.53 -3.84
CA GLU A 86 10.13 7.18 -3.15
C GLU A 86 8.96 7.42 -4.11
N LYS A 87 9.26 7.76 -5.37
CA LYS A 87 8.26 8.13 -6.39
C LYS A 87 7.58 6.92 -7.01
N GLU A 88 8.34 5.91 -7.43
CA GLU A 88 7.83 4.75 -8.18
C GLU A 88 6.75 3.98 -7.39
N PRO A 89 6.92 3.66 -6.09
CA PRO A 89 5.88 2.93 -5.35
C PRO A 89 4.56 3.69 -5.27
N LEU A 90 4.61 5.01 -5.10
CA LEU A 90 3.40 5.84 -4.98
C LEU A 90 2.76 6.11 -6.35
N LEU A 91 3.53 6.56 -7.33
CA LEU A 91 3.04 7.07 -8.61
C LEU A 91 2.83 5.99 -9.68
N ILE A 92 3.22 4.74 -9.39
CA ILE A 92 2.98 3.58 -10.25
C ILE A 92 2.14 2.56 -9.50
N ASP A 93 2.71 1.85 -8.54
CA ASP A 93 2.05 0.69 -7.92
C ASP A 93 0.82 1.10 -7.10
N LEU A 94 0.97 2.03 -6.16
CA LEU A 94 -0.14 2.46 -5.32
C LEU A 94 -1.26 3.12 -6.13
N LYS A 95 -0.89 3.91 -7.15
CA LYS A 95 -1.85 4.48 -8.10
C LYS A 95 -2.68 3.39 -8.77
N LYS A 96 -2.05 2.35 -9.33
CA LYS A 96 -2.77 1.20 -9.93
C LYS A 96 -3.70 0.50 -8.95
N ARG A 97 -3.26 0.34 -7.69
CA ARG A 97 -4.07 -0.26 -6.62
C ARG A 97 -5.34 0.54 -6.33
N PHE A 98 -5.23 1.86 -6.18
CA PHE A 98 -6.38 2.71 -5.97
C PHE A 98 -7.29 2.78 -7.20
N GLU A 99 -6.72 2.76 -8.40
CA GLU A 99 -7.49 2.76 -9.65
C GLU A 99 -8.39 1.53 -9.74
N SER A 100 -7.84 0.37 -9.45
CA SER A 100 -8.58 -0.88 -9.44
C SER A 100 -9.60 -0.95 -8.29
N LEU A 101 -9.24 -0.43 -7.11
CA LEU A 101 -10.18 -0.30 -6.00
C LEU A 101 -11.40 0.53 -6.43
N TYR A 102 -11.16 1.67 -7.06
CA TYR A 102 -12.23 2.58 -7.48
C TYR A 102 -13.06 2.03 -8.65
N CYS A 103 -12.44 1.35 -9.63
CA CYS A 103 -13.19 0.88 -10.80
C CYS A 103 -13.92 -0.45 -10.58
N TYR A 104 -13.34 -1.37 -9.81
CA TYR A 104 -13.89 -2.72 -9.67
C TYR A 104 -14.50 -2.99 -8.29
N ASN A 105 -14.08 -2.25 -7.27
CA ASN A 105 -14.45 -2.49 -5.88
C ASN A 105 -15.13 -1.27 -5.21
N GLN A 106 -15.61 -0.30 -6.00
CA GLN A 106 -16.22 0.94 -5.50
C GLN A 106 -17.33 0.69 -4.49
N HIS A 107 -18.13 -0.36 -4.71
CA HIS A 107 -19.28 -0.70 -3.88
C HIS A 107 -18.90 -0.99 -2.42
N LEU A 108 -17.67 -1.46 -2.15
CA LEU A 108 -17.18 -1.75 -0.80
C LEU A 108 -16.97 -0.48 0.04
N LEU A 109 -16.68 0.66 -0.61
CA LEU A 109 -16.36 1.92 0.07
C LEU A 109 -17.53 2.45 0.91
N LYS A 110 -18.77 2.15 0.49
CA LYS A 110 -20.01 2.63 1.13
C LYS A 110 -20.32 1.95 2.46
N HIS A 111 -19.69 0.81 2.75
CA HIS A 111 -19.98 -0.01 3.93
C HIS A 111 -18.91 0.10 5.03
N LEU A 112 -17.95 1.01 4.85
CA LEU A 112 -16.86 1.22 5.80
C LEU A 112 -17.36 1.99 7.03
N ARG A 113 -16.82 1.64 8.19
CA ARG A 113 -17.15 2.30 9.46
C ARG A 113 -16.20 3.47 9.71
N ALA A 114 -16.71 4.52 10.33
CA ALA A 114 -15.87 5.59 10.86
C ALA A 114 -14.76 5.00 11.75
N GLU A 115 -13.57 5.60 11.68
CA GLU A 115 -12.38 5.22 12.47
C GLU A 115 -11.83 3.80 12.20
N GLN A 116 -12.37 3.05 11.23
CA GLN A 116 -11.89 1.69 10.90
C GLN A 116 -10.39 1.61 10.56
N PHE A 117 -9.80 2.72 10.12
CA PHE A 117 -8.39 2.81 9.72
C PHE A 117 -7.58 3.79 10.58
N SER A 118 -8.05 4.12 11.79
CA SER A 118 -7.39 5.09 12.67
C SER A 118 -6.00 4.63 13.15
N ASP A 119 -5.72 3.33 13.07
CA ASP A 119 -4.43 2.72 13.40
C ASP A 119 -3.36 2.93 12.31
N LEU A 120 -3.77 3.21 11.07
CA LEU A 120 -2.87 3.37 9.94
C LEU A 120 -2.26 4.77 9.91
N THR A 121 -0.95 4.85 9.64
CA THR A 121 -0.25 6.15 9.56
C THR A 121 0.20 6.45 8.13
N LEU A 122 -0.53 7.34 7.45
CA LEU A 122 -0.29 7.67 6.03
C LEU A 122 0.50 8.97 5.78
N GLY A 123 0.82 9.73 6.84
CA GLY A 123 1.49 11.03 6.75
C GLY A 123 2.99 11.04 7.08
N ARG A 124 3.63 9.87 7.20
CA ARG A 124 5.07 9.72 7.53
C ARG A 124 5.92 9.66 6.25
N CYS A 125 7.06 8.95 6.26
CA CYS A 125 7.87 8.70 5.07
C CYS A 125 7.05 8.02 3.96
N TYR A 126 7.47 8.19 2.70
CA TYR A 126 6.74 7.71 1.53
C TYR A 126 6.59 6.20 1.49
N GLN A 127 7.62 5.45 1.88
CA GLN A 127 7.57 3.99 1.97
C GLN A 127 6.61 3.53 3.09
N GLY A 128 6.58 4.27 4.20
CA GLY A 128 5.64 4.01 5.28
C GLY A 128 4.20 4.28 4.87
N ALA A 129 3.97 5.40 4.19
CA ALA A 129 2.67 5.74 3.63
C ALA A 129 2.21 4.71 2.59
N TYR A 130 3.11 4.27 1.71
CA TYR A 130 2.86 3.20 0.75
C TYR A 130 2.41 1.90 1.44
N SER A 131 3.20 1.39 2.39
CA SER A 131 2.91 0.14 3.10
C SER A 131 1.57 0.20 3.84
N ASN A 132 1.31 1.30 4.55
CA ASN A 132 0.02 1.51 5.24
C ASN A 132 -1.15 1.66 4.25
N ALA A 133 -0.95 2.31 3.10
CA ALA A 133 -2.00 2.46 2.10
C ALA A 133 -2.34 1.12 1.42
N VAL A 134 -1.35 0.26 1.17
CA VAL A 134 -1.60 -1.11 0.71
C VAL A 134 -2.44 -1.87 1.74
N MET A 135 -2.09 -1.79 3.03
CA MET A 135 -2.87 -2.43 4.10
C MET A 135 -4.30 -1.88 4.19
N LEU A 136 -4.50 -0.58 3.99
CA LEU A 136 -5.83 0.03 3.90
C LEU A 136 -6.64 -0.60 2.76
N ILE A 137 -6.08 -0.67 1.56
CA ILE A 137 -6.74 -1.24 0.37
C ILE A 137 -7.08 -2.73 0.61
N ASP A 138 -6.13 -3.50 1.16
CA ASP A 138 -6.31 -4.91 1.47
C ASP A 138 -7.45 -5.14 2.48
N ARG A 139 -7.57 -4.28 3.51
CA ARG A 139 -8.67 -4.35 4.49
C ARG A 139 -10.02 -3.96 3.89
N ILE A 140 -10.06 -3.09 2.88
CA ILE A 140 -11.31 -2.78 2.15
C ILE A 140 -11.72 -3.97 1.28
N ILE A 141 -10.79 -4.49 0.46
CA ILE A 141 -11.05 -5.59 -0.47
C ILE A 141 -11.32 -6.92 0.27
N ALA A 142 -10.86 -7.08 1.51
CA ALA A 142 -11.23 -8.22 2.36
C ALA A 142 -12.75 -8.40 2.50
N GLY A 143 -13.53 -7.32 2.39
CA GLY A 143 -15.00 -7.35 2.36
C GLY A 143 -15.61 -8.02 1.12
N ASP A 144 -14.82 -8.33 0.11
CA ASP A 144 -15.23 -8.93 -1.17
C ASP A 144 -15.17 -10.47 -1.17
N GLY A 145 -14.70 -11.10 -0.08
CA GLY A 145 -14.76 -12.55 0.07
C GLY A 145 -13.69 -13.16 0.96
N LEU A 146 -13.92 -14.40 1.38
CA LEU A 146 -13.06 -15.11 2.36
C LEU A 146 -11.60 -15.23 1.91
N THR A 147 -11.33 -15.45 0.61
CA THR A 147 -9.96 -15.56 0.10
C THR A 147 -9.19 -14.24 0.26
N ASN A 148 -9.83 -13.11 -0.07
CA ASN A 148 -9.22 -11.78 0.07
C ASN A 148 -9.01 -11.46 1.55
N TYR A 149 -9.99 -11.77 2.40
CA TYR A 149 -9.86 -11.64 3.84
C TYR A 149 -8.64 -12.40 4.40
N LEU A 150 -8.45 -13.66 3.97
CA LEU A 150 -7.30 -14.46 4.42
C LEU A 150 -5.96 -13.92 3.91
N LEU A 151 -5.91 -13.42 2.67
CA LEU A 151 -4.69 -12.80 2.11
C LEU A 151 -4.31 -11.52 2.86
N SER A 152 -5.28 -10.63 3.11
CA SER A 152 -5.06 -9.40 3.88
C SER A 152 -4.59 -9.72 5.30
N ALA A 153 -5.26 -10.66 5.98
CA ALA A 153 -4.88 -11.10 7.32
C ALA A 153 -3.47 -11.72 7.36
N LYS A 154 -3.05 -12.41 6.30
CA LYS A 154 -1.72 -13.00 6.19
C LYS A 154 -0.62 -11.96 6.13
N ARG A 155 -0.79 -10.93 5.28
CA ARG A 155 0.16 -9.81 5.18
C ARG A 155 0.30 -9.11 6.53
N GLU A 156 -0.84 -8.74 7.11
CA GLU A 156 -0.92 -8.02 8.37
C GLU A 156 -0.30 -8.83 9.52
N LEU A 157 -0.57 -10.14 9.60
CA LEU A 157 0.03 -11.02 10.60
C LEU A 157 1.56 -11.04 10.50
N ILE A 158 2.13 -11.18 9.30
CA ILE A 158 3.59 -11.20 9.13
C ILE A 158 4.20 -9.87 9.55
N GLN A 159 3.59 -8.74 9.17
CA GLN A 159 4.07 -7.41 9.56
C GLN A 159 3.97 -7.17 11.08
N GLN A 160 2.89 -7.61 11.72
CA GLN A 160 2.74 -7.53 13.19
C GLN A 160 3.75 -8.42 13.92
N GLN A 161 4.01 -9.64 13.44
CA GLN A 161 5.03 -10.51 14.01
C GLN A 161 6.43 -9.92 13.87
N ALA A 162 6.75 -9.33 12.72
CA ALA A 162 7.99 -8.58 12.52
C ALA A 162 8.13 -7.42 13.51
N PHE A 163 7.07 -6.63 13.67
CA PHE A 163 7.03 -5.52 14.63
C PHE A 163 7.20 -5.98 16.08
N ASN A 164 6.49 -7.03 16.49
CA ASN A 164 6.58 -7.58 17.85
C ASN A 164 7.96 -8.19 18.14
N PHE A 165 8.54 -8.93 17.19
CA PHE A 165 9.89 -9.45 17.31
C PHE A 165 10.91 -8.34 17.56
N MET A 166 10.78 -7.21 16.86
CA MET A 166 11.64 -6.04 17.07
C MET A 166 11.47 -5.42 18.45
N LEU A 167 10.22 -5.32 18.95
CA LEU A 167 9.94 -4.83 20.31
C LEU A 167 10.58 -5.73 21.37
N GLU A 168 10.47 -7.05 21.20
CA GLU A 168 10.97 -8.04 22.16
C GLU A 168 12.51 -8.13 22.17
N THR A 169 13.15 -7.92 21.02
CA THR A 169 14.61 -8.04 20.87
C THR A 169 15.38 -6.75 21.14
N GLY A 170 14.69 -5.65 21.48
CA GLY A 170 15.33 -4.37 21.80
C GLY A 170 15.98 -3.69 20.59
N ALA A 171 15.60 -4.06 19.36
CA ALA A 171 16.01 -3.35 18.16
C ALA A 171 15.48 -1.90 18.26
N ALA A 172 16.39 -0.92 18.25
CA ALA A 172 16.09 0.48 18.50
C ALA A 172 14.93 0.97 17.60
N PHE A 173 13.82 1.36 18.22
CA PHE A 173 12.57 1.84 17.63
C PHE A 173 12.10 1.07 16.38
N PRO A 174 11.13 0.14 16.52
CA PRO A 174 10.55 -0.49 15.34
C PRO A 174 9.96 0.57 14.42
N ASN A 175 10.68 0.79 13.33
CA ASN A 175 10.28 1.68 12.26
C ASN A 175 9.80 0.83 11.09
N ILE A 176 9.02 1.45 10.22
CA ILE A 176 8.38 0.75 9.11
C ILE A 176 9.39 0.11 8.15
N HIS A 177 10.59 0.67 7.99
CA HIS A 177 11.63 0.12 7.13
C HIS A 177 12.18 -1.19 7.66
N SER A 178 12.43 -1.26 8.97
CA SER A 178 12.85 -2.51 9.60
C SER A 178 11.74 -3.56 9.56
N VAL A 179 10.48 -3.18 9.83
CA VAL A 179 9.33 -4.09 9.72
C VAL A 179 9.18 -4.64 8.30
N ASN A 180 9.25 -3.78 7.29
CA ASN A 180 9.20 -4.18 5.88
C ASN A 180 10.40 -5.06 5.51
N GLY A 181 11.60 -4.79 6.06
CA GLY A 181 12.78 -5.64 5.88
C GLY A 181 12.58 -7.07 6.39
N PHE A 182 12.07 -7.23 7.62
CA PHE A 182 11.74 -8.54 8.19
C PHE A 182 10.63 -9.24 7.40
N TYR A 183 9.58 -8.50 7.02
CA TYR A 183 8.53 -9.04 6.14
C TYR A 183 9.12 -9.53 4.81
N ASN A 184 9.96 -8.74 4.15
CA ASN A 184 10.57 -9.07 2.86
C ASN A 184 11.47 -10.31 2.95
N HIS A 185 12.16 -10.51 4.07
CA HIS A 185 12.98 -11.70 4.30
C HIS A 185 12.18 -13.00 4.23
N VAL A 186 10.92 -12.98 4.66
CA VAL A 186 10.06 -14.18 4.70
C VAL A 186 9.00 -14.20 3.60
N ALA A 187 8.71 -13.08 2.93
CA ALA A 187 7.57 -12.94 2.01
C ALA A 187 7.48 -14.07 0.97
N ALA A 188 8.61 -14.41 0.32
CA ALA A 188 8.66 -15.48 -0.68
C ALA A 188 8.27 -16.86 -0.12
N SER A 189 8.71 -17.19 1.10
CA SER A 189 8.35 -18.44 1.78
C SER A 189 6.86 -18.55 2.09
N TYR A 190 6.18 -17.40 2.15
CA TYR A 190 4.75 -17.31 2.40
C TYR A 190 3.95 -16.98 1.13
N ASN A 191 4.52 -17.08 -0.08
CA ASN A 191 3.84 -16.73 -1.35
C ASN A 191 3.28 -15.30 -1.41
N MET A 192 3.93 -14.36 -0.71
CA MET A 192 3.57 -12.94 -0.67
C MET A 192 4.52 -12.11 -1.53
N GLN A 193 4.04 -11.01 -2.10
CA GLN A 193 4.92 -10.06 -2.80
C GLN A 193 5.75 -9.24 -1.79
N PRO A 194 7.03 -8.96 -2.09
CA PRO A 194 7.82 -8.05 -1.29
C PRO A 194 7.24 -6.63 -1.35
N ILE A 195 7.44 -5.87 -0.29
CA ILE A 195 7.14 -4.45 -0.22
C ILE A 195 8.36 -3.70 -0.76
N THR A 196 8.17 -2.85 -1.75
CA THR A 196 9.24 -1.97 -2.23
C THR A 196 9.58 -0.97 -1.13
N ASP A 197 10.77 -1.13 -0.58
CA ASP A 197 11.30 -0.27 0.47
C ASP A 197 12.79 -0.07 0.22
N ALA A 198 13.19 1.20 0.02
CA ALA A 198 14.59 1.55 -0.06
C ALA A 198 15.05 1.95 1.33
N ALA A 199 15.71 1.03 2.02
CA ALA A 199 16.46 1.36 3.21
C ALA A 199 17.62 2.30 2.82
N SER A 200 17.49 3.60 3.04
CA SER A 200 18.66 4.47 3.05
C SER A 200 19.39 4.31 4.39
N HIS A 201 20.47 3.53 4.32
CA HIS A 201 21.66 3.53 5.19
C HIS A 201 21.51 3.29 6.69
N GLY A 202 21.95 2.11 7.15
CA GLY A 202 22.16 1.87 8.57
C GLY A 202 22.56 0.46 9.01
N VAL A 203 23.11 -0.40 8.15
CA VAL A 203 23.94 -1.52 8.65
C VAL A 203 25.36 -1.03 8.61
N LEU A 204 25.83 -0.59 9.78
CA LEU A 204 27.25 -0.47 10.08
C LEU A 204 27.96 -1.72 9.55
N SER A 205 28.86 -1.50 8.59
CA SER A 205 30.03 -2.34 8.46
C SER A 205 30.73 -2.36 9.82
N THR A 206 30.60 -3.47 10.55
CA THR A 206 31.43 -3.76 11.70
C THR A 206 32.02 -5.15 11.52
N GLY A 207 33.33 -5.16 11.26
CA GLY A 207 34.25 -6.25 11.58
C GLY A 207 34.34 -7.37 10.56
#